data_AF-A0A1F9KA79-F1
#
_entry.id   AF-A0A1F9KA79-F1
#
_cell.length_a   1.000
_cell.length_b   1.000
_cell.length_c   1.000
_cell.angle_alpha   90.00
_cell.angle_beta   90.00
_cell.angle_gamma   90.00
#
_symmetry.space_group_name_H-M   'P 1'
#
loop_
_entity.id
_entity.type
_entity.pdbx_description
1 polymer ?
#
loop_
_entity_poly.entity_id
_entity_poly.type
_entity_poly.pdbx_seq_one_letter_code
_entity_poly.pdbx_strand_id
1 'polypeptide(L)'
;MKIKPEQVDRLADQLWRAYRAKELIVLKADAAKVRAKIGEIVTRNFQEEEAIEEEARRMLASHAGEVKQAGEADPYKMFLLIKQKLAQKKGFVL
;
A
#
# COMPACT_ATOMS: atom_id res chain seq x y z
N MET A 1 -1.58 -1.50 7.24
CA MET A 1 -2.06 -0.32 8.03
C MET A 1 -3.57 -0.36 8.11
N LYS A 2 -4.19 -0.01 9.25
CA LYS A 2 -5.67 0.06 9.34
C LYS A 2 -6.18 1.41 8.82
N ILE A 3 -6.45 1.49 7.52
CA ILE A 3 -7.09 2.66 6.90
C ILE A 3 -8.61 2.55 7.08
N LYS A 4 -9.26 3.61 7.58
CA LYS A 4 -10.72 3.63 7.66
C LYS A 4 -11.32 3.94 6.29
N PRO A 5 -12.45 3.32 5.91
CA PRO A 5 -13.12 3.61 4.63
C PRO A 5 -13.39 5.10 4.41
N GLU A 6 -13.80 5.80 5.48
CA GLU A 6 -14.06 7.25 5.49
C GLU A 6 -12.83 8.09 5.07
N GLN A 7 -11.62 7.63 5.36
CA GLN A 7 -10.38 8.33 5.00
C GLN A 7 -10.09 8.19 3.50
N VAL A 8 -10.27 6.99 2.94
CA VAL A 8 -10.16 6.73 1.50
C VAL A 8 -11.19 7.58 0.75
N ASP A 9 -12.40 7.63 1.28
CA ASP A 9 -13.53 8.38 0.73
C ASP A 9 -13.30 9.88 0.66
N ARG A 10 -12.64 10.45 1.69
CA ARG A 10 -12.24 11.87 1.72
C ARG A 10 -11.08 12.14 0.77
N LEU A 11 -10.08 11.26 0.74
CA LEU A 11 -8.95 11.36 -0.18
C LEU A 11 -9.43 11.34 -1.63
N ALA A 12 -10.30 10.39 -1.97
CA ALA A 12 -10.88 10.26 -3.30
C ALA A 12 -11.58 11.56 -3.72
N ASP A 13 -12.39 12.13 -2.82
CA ASP A 13 -13.12 13.38 -3.10
C ASP A 13 -12.18 14.58 -3.30
N GLN A 14 -11.16 14.73 -2.44
CA GLN A 14 -10.16 15.79 -2.57
C GLN A 14 -9.35 15.68 -3.87
N LEU A 15 -8.97 14.46 -4.25
CA LEU A 15 -8.13 14.22 -5.41
C LEU A 15 -8.81 14.67 -6.72
N TRP A 16 -10.02 14.18 -7.00
CA TRP A 16 -10.70 14.54 -8.25
C TRP A 16 -11.08 16.02 -8.28
N ARG A 17 -11.48 16.61 -7.14
CA ARG A 17 -11.80 18.05 -7.05
C ARG A 17 -10.59 18.92 -7.33
N ALA A 18 -9.44 18.61 -6.74
CA ALA A 18 -8.22 19.36 -6.95
C ALA A 18 -7.76 19.33 -8.42
N TYR A 19 -7.88 18.18 -9.08
CA TYR A 19 -7.51 18.03 -10.48
C TYR A 19 -8.49 18.77 -11.41
N ARG A 20 -9.80 18.72 -11.10
CA ARG A 20 -10.80 19.48 -11.84
C ARG A 20 -10.63 20.99 -11.67
N ALA A 21 -10.32 21.46 -10.45
CA ALA A 21 -10.10 22.88 -10.17
C ALA A 21 -8.88 23.45 -10.89
N LYS A 22 -7.89 22.61 -11.21
CA LYS A 22 -6.72 22.95 -12.01
C LYS A 22 -6.90 22.69 -13.51
N GLU A 23 -8.11 22.33 -13.94
CA GLU A 23 -8.44 21.99 -15.33
C GLU A 23 -7.58 20.84 -15.92
N LEU A 24 -7.02 19.98 -15.06
CA LEU A 24 -6.17 18.85 -15.46
C LEU A 24 -6.99 17.64 -15.94
N ILE A 25 -8.29 17.58 -15.59
CA ILE A 25 -9.18 16.50 -15.94
C ILE A 25 -10.57 17.02 -16.33
N VAL A 26 -11.25 16.25 -17.19
CA VAL A 26 -12.68 16.38 -17.46
C VAL A 26 -13.36 15.06 -17.09
N LEU A 27 -14.37 15.14 -16.23
CA LEU A 27 -15.12 13.94 -15.84
C LEU A 27 -16.02 13.50 -16.99
N LYS A 28 -15.83 12.26 -17.45
CA LYS A 28 -16.68 11.61 -18.47
C LYS A 28 -17.86 10.84 -17.87
N ALA A 29 -17.95 10.81 -16.54
CA ALA A 29 -18.98 10.11 -15.77
C ALA A 29 -19.37 10.97 -14.55
N ASP A 30 -20.41 10.55 -13.84
CA ASP A 30 -20.84 11.22 -12.61
C ASP A 30 -19.75 11.16 -11.53
N ALA A 31 -19.69 12.21 -10.71
CA ALA A 31 -18.67 12.34 -9.67
C ALA A 31 -18.72 11.20 -8.62
N ALA A 32 -19.90 10.62 -8.39
CA ALA A 32 -20.07 9.51 -7.47
C ALA A 32 -19.35 8.24 -7.98
N LYS A 33 -19.50 7.88 -9.26
CA LYS A 33 -18.76 6.78 -9.89
C LYS A 33 -17.26 7.02 -9.91
N VAL A 34 -16.83 8.25 -10.20
CA VAL A 34 -15.41 8.60 -10.18
C VAL A 34 -14.82 8.43 -8.78
N ARG A 35 -15.51 8.96 -7.75
CA ARG A 35 -15.12 8.82 -6.35
C ARG A 35 -15.06 7.35 -5.93
N ALA A 36 -16.07 6.57 -6.26
CA ALA A 36 -16.11 5.13 -5.97
C ALA A 36 -14.94 4.40 -6.63
N LYS A 37 -14.63 4.72 -7.90
CA LYS A 37 -13.53 4.06 -8.61
C LYS A 37 -12.16 4.42 -8.04
N ILE A 38 -11.95 5.68 -7.67
CA ILE A 38 -10.71 6.10 -6.99
C ILE A 38 -10.59 5.37 -5.64
N GLY A 39 -11.68 5.31 -4.87
CA GLY A 39 -11.68 4.63 -3.58
C GLY A 39 -11.37 3.13 -3.69
N GLU A 40 -11.93 2.45 -4.69
CA GLU A 40 -11.63 1.05 -5.01
C GLU A 40 -10.14 0.84 -5.32
N ILE A 41 -9.57 1.68 -6.19
CA ILE A 41 -8.15 1.60 -6.58
C ILE A 41 -7.23 1.82 -5.37
N VAL A 42 -7.50 2.86 -4.58
CA VAL A 42 -6.71 3.19 -3.38
C VAL A 42 -6.81 2.07 -2.35
N THR A 43 -8.02 1.55 -2.11
CA THR A 43 -8.24 0.45 -1.16
C THR A 43 -7.50 -0.80 -1.60
N ARG A 44 -7.59 -1.15 -2.88
CA ARG A 44 -6.85 -2.29 -3.45
C ARG A 44 -5.34 -2.12 -3.27
N ASN A 45 -4.82 -0.92 -3.51
CA ASN A 45 -3.39 -0.64 -3.33
C ASN A 45 -2.94 -0.84 -1.86
N PHE A 46 -3.74 -0.41 -0.88
CA PHE A 46 -3.46 -0.70 0.54
C PHE A 46 -3.52 -2.20 0.87
N GLN A 47 -4.46 -2.94 0.28
CA GLN A 47 -4.57 -4.39 0.48
C GLN A 47 -3.36 -5.13 -0.12
N GLU A 48 -2.88 -4.69 -1.28
CA GLU A 48 -1.66 -5.22 -1.90
C GLU A 48 -0.42 -4.95 -1.01
N GLU A 49 -0.32 -3.75 -0.42
CA GLU A 49 0.75 -3.44 0.54
C GLU A 49 0.69 -4.33 1.79
N GLU A 50 -0.52 -4.50 2.35
CA GLU A 50 -0.74 -5.35 3.53
C GLU A 50 -0.37 -6.81 3.24
N ALA A 51 -0.70 -7.31 2.05
CA ALA A 51 -0.29 -8.65 1.62
C ALA A 51 1.24 -8.79 1.51
N ILE A 52 1.94 -7.77 1.02
CA ILE A 52 3.41 -7.74 0.98
C ILE A 52 4.00 -7.74 2.40
N GLU A 53 3.41 -6.96 3.30
CA GLU A 53 3.83 -6.89 4.69
C GLU A 53 3.64 -8.23 5.42
N GLU A 54 2.48 -8.87 5.26
CA GLU A 54 2.21 -10.18 5.84
C GLU A 54 3.14 -11.27 5.29
N GLU A 55 3.43 -11.24 3.98
CA GLU A 55 4.40 -12.14 3.37
C GLU A 55 5.82 -11.91 3.93
N ALA A 56 6.23 -10.64 4.08
CA ALA A 56 7.52 -10.31 4.69
C ALA A 56 7.63 -10.81 6.15
N ARG A 57 6.55 -10.69 6.94
CA ARG A 57 6.49 -11.20 8.32
C ARG A 57 6.62 -12.72 8.36
N ARG A 58 5.94 -13.45 7.46
CA ARG A 58 6.03 -14.92 7.35
C ARG A 58 7.43 -15.38 6.94
N MET A 59 8.06 -14.67 6.00
CA MET A 59 9.45 -14.94 5.59
C MET A 59 10.44 -14.72 6.74
N LEU A 60 10.28 -13.65 7.52
CA LEU A 60 11.12 -13.42 8.69
C LEU A 60 10.92 -14.50 9.76
N ALA A 61 9.67 -14.89 10.04
CA ALA A 61 9.36 -15.92 11.03
C ALA A 61 9.90 -17.30 10.66
N SER A 62 9.86 -17.68 9.38
CA SER A 62 10.42 -18.95 8.89
C SER A 62 11.94 -19.03 8.99
N HIS A 63 12.64 -17.90 8.94
CA HIS A 63 14.10 -17.82 9.06
C HIS A 63 14.58 -17.39 10.46
N ALA A 64 13.67 -17.32 11.44
CA ALA A 64 13.98 -16.83 12.79
C ALA A 64 15.05 -17.67 13.53
N GLY A 65 15.20 -18.96 13.18
CA GLY A 65 16.26 -19.82 13.71
C GLY A 65 17.66 -19.43 13.22
N GLU A 66 17.79 -19.04 11.96
CA GLU A 66 19.04 -18.60 11.33
C GLU A 66 19.43 -17.19 11.79
N VAL A 67 18.43 -16.30 11.97
CA VAL A 67 18.64 -14.94 12.50
C VAL A 67 19.17 -14.97 13.93
N LYS A 68 18.74 -15.93 14.77
CA LYS A 68 19.27 -16.12 16.13
C LYS A 68 20.73 -16.60 16.16
N GLN A 69 21.16 -17.39 15.18
CA GLN A 69 22.55 -17.84 15.06
C GLN A 69 23.47 -16.76 14.51
N ALA A 70 22.95 -15.83 13.71
CA ALA A 70 23.71 -14.76 13.08
C ALA A 70 24.09 -13.59 14.01
N GLY A 71 23.68 -13.61 15.29
CA GLY A 71 24.21 -12.77 16.38
C GLY A 71 24.01 -11.24 16.32
N GLU A 72 23.82 -10.64 15.14
CA GLU A 72 23.98 -9.18 14.95
C GLU A 72 22.91 -8.50 14.06
N ALA A 73 22.03 -9.26 13.40
CA ALA A 73 21.05 -8.68 12.49
C ALA A 73 19.78 -8.23 13.23
N ASP A 74 19.54 -6.90 13.26
CA ASP A 74 18.28 -6.31 13.75
C ASP A 74 17.08 -6.87 12.95
N PRO A 75 16.15 -7.61 13.60
CA PRO A 75 14.99 -8.21 12.93
C PRO A 75 14.14 -7.19 12.16
N TYR A 76 14.10 -5.94 12.62
CA TYR A 76 13.36 -4.88 11.95
C TYR A 76 14.01 -4.47 10.63
N LYS A 77 15.36 -4.38 10.57
CA LYS A 77 16.08 -4.10 9.32
C LYS A 77 15.91 -5.23 8.30
N MET A 78 15.91 -6.48 8.77
CA MET A 78 15.66 -7.64 7.91
C MET A 78 14.25 -7.63 7.35
N PHE A 79 13.25 -7.32 8.19
CA PHE A 79 11.88 -7.12 7.73
C PHE A 79 11.78 -6.05 6.63
N LEU A 80 12.39 -4.89 6.81
CA LEU A 80 12.37 -3.81 5.81
C LEU A 80 12.99 -4.25 4.49
N LEU A 81 14.13 -4.95 4.53
CA LEU A 81 14.81 -5.45 3.33
C LEU A 81 13.98 -6.51 2.61
N ILE A 82 13.33 -7.42 3.34
CA ILE A 82 12.42 -8.41 2.75
C ILE A 82 11.21 -7.72 2.13
N LYS A 83 10.58 -6.78 2.85
CA LYS A 83 9.44 -5.98 2.34
C LYS A 83 9.81 -5.26 1.05
N GLN A 84 10.99 -4.63 1.00
CA GLN A 84 11.47 -3.92 -0.19
C GLN A 84 11.71 -4.86 -1.38
N LYS A 85 12.35 -6.02 -1.17
CA LYS A 85 12.55 -7.02 -2.23
C LYS A 85 11.23 -7.59 -2.75
N LEU A 86 10.27 -7.86 -1.86
CA LEU A 86 8.95 -8.35 -2.24
C LEU A 86 8.17 -7.31 -3.03
N ALA A 87 8.19 -6.05 -2.62
CA ALA A 87 7.54 -4.96 -3.35
C ALA A 87 8.13 -4.81 -4.76
N GLN A 88 9.46 -4.77 -4.89
CA GLN A 88 10.13 -4.73 -6.21
C GLN A 88 9.74 -5.90 -7.11
N LYS A 89 9.72 -7.12 -6.57
CA LYS A 89 9.33 -8.33 -7.32
C LYS A 89 7.88 -8.28 -7.81
N LYS A 90 6.99 -7.67 -7.03
CA LYS A 90 5.57 -7.51 -7.37
C LYS A 90 5.28 -6.25 -8.21
N GLY A 91 6.31 -5.44 -8.52
CA GLY A 91 6.14 -4.16 -9.19
C GLY A 91 5.38 -3.12 -8.34
N PHE A 92 5.35 -3.32 -7.01
CA PHE A 92 4.70 -2.43 -6.06
C PHE A 92 5.67 -1.31 -5.66
N VAL A 93 5.17 -0.07 -5.61
CA VAL A 93 5.93 1.10 -5.17
C VAL A 93 5.61 1.35 -3.69
N LEU A 94 6.62 1.23 -2.83
CA LEU A 94 6.54 1.50 -1.39
C LEU A 94 6.66 2.99 -1.07
#